data_AF-F9WXA6-F1
#
_entry.id   AF-F9WXA6-F1
#
_cell.length_a   1.000
_cell.length_b   1.000
_cell.length_c   1.000
_cell.angle_alpha   90.00
_cell.angle_beta   90.00
_cell.angle_gamma   90.00
#
_symmetry.space_group_name_H-M   'P 1'
#
loop_
_entity.id
_entity.type
_entity.pdbx_description
1 polymer ?
#
loop_
_entity_poly.entity_id
_entity_poly.type
_entity_poly.pdbx_seq_one_letter_code
_entity_poly.pdbx_strand_id
1 'polypeptide(L)' 'MSAADDKRKAARETIDILHEISTLLNTQLDRYSLSYCVSLIENGVHPEALAKVIKELRVQKDRFEAQNPESAA' A
#
# COMPACT_ATOMS: atom_id res chain seq x y z
N MET A 1 12.98 -23.32 16.48
CA MET A 1 12.62 -22.26 15.53
C MET A 1 13.88 -21.43 15.29
N SER A 2 14.23 -21.10 14.05
CA SER A 2 15.46 -20.33 13.78
C SER A 2 15.22 -18.84 13.96
N ALA A 3 16.25 -18.06 14.26
CA ALA A 3 16.15 -16.60 14.35
C ALA A 3 15.66 -15.94 13.04
N ALA A 4 15.83 -16.60 11.90
CA ALA A 4 15.29 -16.16 10.61
C ALA A 4 13.76 -16.34 10.53
N ASP A 5 13.23 -17.41 11.12
CA ASP A 5 11.79 -17.68 11.19
C ASP A 5 11.09 -16.65 12.10
N ASP A 6 11.72 -16.31 13.22
CA ASP A 6 11.20 -15.30 14.15
C ASP A 6 11.10 -13.91 13.49
N LYS A 7 12.14 -13.50 12.73
CA LYS A 7 12.11 -12.25 11.95
C LYS A 7 11.00 -12.24 10.90
N ARG A 8 10.81 -13.35 10.18
CA ARG A 8 9.73 -13.47 9.17
C ARG A 8 8.34 -13.40 9.81
N LYS A 9 8.17 -14.00 11.00
CA LYS A 9 6.92 -13.92 11.77
C LYS A 9 6.63 -12.50 12.21
N ALA A 10 7.61 -11.82 12.79
CA ALA A 10 7.47 -10.42 13.22
C ALA A 10 7.13 -9.48 12.06
N ALA A 11 7.75 -9.67 10.89
CA ALA A 11 7.44 -8.89 9.69
C ALA A 11 6.00 -9.08 9.21
N ARG A 12 5.48 -10.31 9.24
CA ARG A 12 4.08 -10.60 8.92
C ARG A 12 3.12 -9.93 9.91
N GLU A 13 3.37 -10.10 11.20
CA GLU A 13 2.55 -9.46 12.26
C GLU A 13 2.54 -7.93 12.13
N THR A 14 3.68 -7.34 11.77
CA THR A 14 3.77 -5.89 11.52
C THR A 14 2.87 -5.47 10.35
N ILE A 15 2.91 -6.19 9.23
CA ILE A 15 2.05 -5.90 8.08
C ILE A 15 0.57 -6.13 8.40
N ASP A 16 0.24 -7.16 9.20
CA ASP A 16 -1.13 -7.42 9.65
C ASP A 16 -1.68 -6.22 10.45
N ILE A 17 -0.93 -5.76 11.45
CA ILE A 17 -1.31 -4.60 12.28
C ILE A 17 -1.45 -3.34 11.43
N LEU A 18 -0.49 -3.06 10.53
CA LEU A 18 -0.55 -1.91 9.65
C LEU A 18 -1.76 -1.96 8.71
N HIS A 19 -2.14 -3.16 8.23
CA HIS A 19 -3.31 -3.32 7.38
C HIS A 19 -4.63 -3.09 8.14
N GLU A 20 -4.72 -3.53 9.39
CA GLU A 20 -5.86 -3.20 10.26
C GLU A 20 -5.99 -1.70 10.47
N ILE A 21 -4.88 -1.02 10.79
CA ILE A 21 -4.85 0.45 10.91
C ILE A 21 -5.29 1.12 9.61
N SER A 22 -4.76 0.67 8.47
CA SER A 22 -5.13 1.15 7.12
C SER A 22 -6.63 1.02 6.86
N THR A 23 -7.22 -0.11 7.27
CA THR A 23 -8.66 -0.38 7.12
C THR A 23 -9.49 0.54 8.00
N LEU A 24 -9.12 0.71 9.27
CA LEU A 24 -9.79 1.60 10.22
C LEU A 24 -9.76 3.07 9.74
N LEU A 25 -8.65 3.50 9.16
CA LEU A 25 -8.48 4.85 8.59
C LEU A 25 -9.02 4.98 7.16
N ASN A 26 -9.60 3.92 6.62
CA ASN A 26 -10.18 3.88 5.28
C ASN A 26 -9.23 4.37 4.17
N THR A 27 -7.94 4.01 4.24
CA THR A 27 -6.94 4.49 3.26
C THR A 27 -7.06 3.79 1.89
N GLN A 28 -7.85 2.72 1.84
CA GLN A 28 -8.08 1.88 0.66
C GLN A 28 -6.78 1.26 0.10
N LEU A 29 -5.80 1.00 0.98
CA LEU A 29 -4.59 0.25 0.63
C LEU A 29 -4.79 -1.22 0.98
N ASP A 30 -4.75 -2.08 -0.04
CA ASP A 30 -4.68 -3.53 0.17
C ASP A 30 -3.31 -3.95 0.74
N ARG A 31 -3.21 -5.20 1.18
CA ARG A 31 -1.99 -5.76 1.80
C ARG A 31 -0.75 -5.66 0.91
N TYR A 32 -0.88 -5.86 -0.40
CA TYR A 32 0.24 -5.77 -1.32
C TYR A 32 0.69 -4.32 -1.48
N SER A 33 -0.24 -3.42 -1.77
CA SER A 33 0.01 -1.98 -1.90
C SER A 33 0.65 -1.40 -0.63
N LEU A 34 0.17 -1.81 0.55
CA LEU A 34 0.73 -1.41 1.83
C LEU A 34 2.16 -1.94 2.04
N SER A 35 2.43 -3.19 1.69
CA SER A 35 3.77 -3.79 1.78
C SER A 35 4.78 -3.07 0.87
N TYR A 36 4.35 -2.64 -0.32
CA TYR A 36 5.18 -1.79 -1.19
C TYR A 36 5.44 -0.42 -0.56
N CYS A 37 4.43 0.19 0.06
CA CYS A 37 4.62 1.48 0.73
C CYS A 37 5.64 1.38 1.86
N VAL A 38 5.54 0.34 2.71
CA VAL A 38 6.52 0.06 3.76
C VAL A 38 7.92 -0.10 3.16
N SER A 39 8.06 -0.93 2.14
CA SER A 39 9.36 -1.16 1.47
C SER A 39 9.96 0.13 0.92
N LEU A 40 9.16 0.98 0.27
CA LEU A 40 9.63 2.27 -0.26
C LEU A 40 10.09 3.20 0.87
N ILE A 41 9.34 3.26 1.96
CA ILE A 41 9.69 4.08 3.13
C ILE A 41 10.97 3.56 3.80
N GLU A 42 11.14 2.24 3.94
CA GLU A 42 12.37 1.62 4.43
C GLU A 42 13.58 1.90 3.53
N ASN A 43 13.36 2.10 2.23
CA ASN A 43 14.37 2.54 1.26
C ASN A 43 14.58 4.07 1.22
N GLY A 44 13.97 4.82 2.16
CA GLY A 44 14.19 6.26 2.33
C GLY A 44 13.22 7.17 1.58
N VAL A 45 12.15 6.63 0.98
CA VAL A 45 11.11 7.46 0.36
C VAL A 45 10.31 8.18 1.44
N HIS A 46 10.12 9.49 1.28
CA HIS A 46 9.35 10.31 2.20
C HIS A 46 7.85 9.92 2.20
N PRO A 47 7.24 9.58 3.35
CA PRO A 47 5.85 9.08 3.40
C PRO A 47 4.81 10.05 2.81
N GLU A 48 4.95 11.36 3.07
CA GLU A 48 4.01 12.35 2.55
C GLU A 48 4.10 12.50 1.03
N ALA A 49 5.32 12.38 0.47
CA ALA A 49 5.52 12.45 -0.97
C ALA A 49 4.91 11.21 -1.65
N LEU A 50 5.12 10.03 -1.07
CA LEU A 50 4.50 8.78 -1.53
C LEU A 50 2.97 8.86 -1.48
N ALA A 51 2.40 9.38 -0.39
CA ALA A 51 0.96 9.56 -0.27
C ALA A 51 0.39 10.50 -1.35
N LYS A 52 1.12 11.57 -1.70
CA LYS A 52 0.74 12.47 -2.79
C LYS A 52 0.72 11.74 -4.14
N VAL A 53 1.74 10.94 -4.44
CA VAL A 53 1.83 10.14 -5.67
C VAL A 53 0.68 9.14 -5.76
N ILE A 54 0.38 8.41 -4.68
CA ILE A 54 -0.73 7.44 -4.65
C ILE A 54 -2.07 8.11 -4.95
N LYS A 55 -2.33 9.27 -4.33
CA LYS A 55 -3.56 10.04 -4.57
C LYS A 55 -3.66 10.49 -6.03
N GLU A 56 -2.56 10.96 -6.60
CA GLU A 56 -2.51 11.42 -7.99
C GLU A 56 -2.74 10.26 -8.98
N LEU A 57 -2.12 9.10 -8.76
CA LEU A 57 -2.33 7.92 -9.59
C LEU A 57 -3.78 7.42 -9.55
N ARG A 58 -4.44 7.45 -8.38
CA ARG A 58 -5.86 7.10 -8.25
C ARG A 58 -6.74 8.05 -9.06
N VAL A 59 -6.51 9.37 -8.96
CA VAL A 59 -7.24 10.36 -9.76
C VAL A 59 -7.02 10.17 -11.26
N GLN A 60 -5.80 9.84 -11.69
CA GLN A 60 -5.51 9.56 -13.10
C GLN A 60 -6.21 8.29 -13.59
N LYS A 61 -6.23 7.24 -12.77
CA LYS A 61 -6.98 6.01 -13.05
C LYS A 61 -8.47 6.31 -13.25
N ASP A 62 -9.09 7.00 -12.29
CA ASP A 62 -10.54 7.30 -12.36
C ASP A 62 -10.88 8.14 -13.60
N ARG A 63 -10.02 9.11 -13.96
CA ARG A 63 -10.16 9.89 -15.18
C ARG A 63 -10.02 9.05 -16.44
N PHE A 64 -9.06 8.11 -16.44
CA PHE A 64 -8.83 7.22 -17.58
C PHE A 64 -10.02 6.29 -17.81
N GLU A 65 -10.58 5.71 -16.74
CA GLU A 65 -11.78 4.86 -16.81
C GLU A 65 -13.01 5.64 -17.28
N ALA A 66 -13.19 6.89 -16.81
CA ALA A 66 -14.28 7.75 -17.27
C ALA A 66 -14.18 8.13 -18.76
N GLN A 67 -12.96 8.20 -19.31
CA GLN A 67 -12.73 8.51 -20.72
C GLN A 67 -12.81 7.27 -21.62
N ASN A 68 -12.59 6.06 -21.08
CA ASN A 68 -12.56 4.81 -21.83
C ASN A 68 -13.48 3.74 -21.21
N PRO A 69 -14.81 3.92 -21.29
CA PRO A 69 -15.78 3.03 -20.65
C PRO A 69 -15.78 1.59 -21.19
N GLU A 70 -15.29 1.34 -22.41
CA GLU A 70 -15.14 -0.01 -22.98
C GLU A 70 -13.96 -0.80 -22.38
N SER A 71 -13.03 -0.16 -21.66
CA SER A 71 -11.86 -0.84 -21.07
C SER A 71 -12.13 -1.51 -19.72
N ALA A 72 -13.31 -1.29 -19.14
CA ALA A 72 -13.70 -1.79 -17.82
C ALA A 72 -14.54 -3.08 -17.86
N ALA A 73 -14.78 -3.64 -19.06
CA ALA A 73 -15.54 -4.88 -19.29
C ALA A 73 -14.64 -6.12 -19.38
#